data_AF-A0AAW7A502-F1
#
_entry.id   AF-A0AAW7A502-F1
#
_cell.length_a   1.000
_cell.length_b   1.000
_cell.length_c   1.000
_cell.angle_alpha   90.00
_cell.angle_beta   90.00
_cell.angle_gamma   90.00
#
_symmetry.space_group_name_H-M   'P 1'
#
loop_
_entity.id
_entity.type
_entity.pdbx_description
1 polymer ?
#
loop_
_entity_poly.entity_id
_entity_poly.type
_entity_poly.pdbx_seq_one_letter_code
_entity_poly.pdbx_strand_id
1 'polypeptide(L)'
;MSKVMFEDFGFKLAVINHLMYDNELLTPIFNLENHIKKCRNLDDSEVHELFESEEGYAPFPEAIEFFKNIEIPQHLLENIDEIIMDGGDEIYSQIIPWWGGEDYYEIFGIKSAEDADMMKNLKEITLLDSENELIIDDFKRKGIEADWV
;
A
#
# COMPACT_ATOMS: atom_id res chain seq x y z
N MET A 1 -7.59 -16.62 -15.98
CA MET A 1 -6.74 -15.43 -15.79
C MET A 1 -5.73 -15.82 -14.72
N SER A 2 -4.43 -15.58 -14.94
CA SER A 2 -3.41 -15.83 -13.93
C SER A 2 -3.64 -14.87 -12.77
N LYS A 3 -3.58 -15.41 -11.54
CA LYS A 3 -3.64 -14.59 -10.33
C LYS A 3 -2.32 -13.85 -10.18
N VAL A 4 -2.38 -12.54 -10.03
CA VAL A 4 -1.22 -11.71 -9.67
C VAL A 4 -0.93 -11.94 -8.20
N MET A 5 0.31 -12.29 -7.90
CA MET A 5 0.78 -12.52 -6.53
C MET A 5 1.97 -11.60 -6.29
N PHE A 6 1.80 -10.66 -5.37
CA PHE A 6 2.91 -9.84 -4.88
C PHE A 6 3.66 -10.63 -3.81
N GLU A 7 4.98 -10.63 -3.91
CA GLU A 7 5.87 -11.18 -2.88
C GLU A 7 6.15 -10.14 -1.79
N ASP A 8 6.19 -8.86 -2.17
CA ASP A 8 6.45 -7.73 -1.30
C ASP A 8 5.14 -7.00 -0.93
N PHE A 9 4.84 -6.95 0.37
CA PHE A 9 3.61 -6.32 0.84
C PHE A 9 3.64 -4.79 0.72
N GLY A 10 4.78 -4.15 1.00
CA GLY A 10 4.93 -2.70 0.84
C GLY A 10 4.75 -2.29 -0.61
N PHE A 11 5.29 -3.07 -1.55
CA PHE A 11 5.08 -2.83 -2.98
C PHE A 11 3.61 -3.01 -3.36
N LYS A 12 2.96 -4.07 -2.87
CA LYS A 12 1.52 -4.24 -3.08
C LYS A 12 0.73 -3.03 -2.58
N LEU A 13 1.07 -2.47 -1.42
CA LEU A 13 0.43 -1.28 -0.88
C LEU A 13 0.63 -0.05 -1.79
N ALA A 14 1.85 0.21 -2.26
CA ALA A 14 2.12 1.32 -3.18
C ALA A 14 1.29 1.20 -4.48
N VAL A 15 1.19 0.00 -5.05
CA VAL A 15 0.35 -0.26 -6.22
C VAL A 15 -1.14 -0.07 -5.93
N ILE A 16 -1.61 -0.53 -4.76
CA ILE A 16 -3.00 -0.29 -4.35
C ILE A 16 -3.25 1.19 -4.18
N ASN A 17 -2.33 1.95 -3.58
CA ASN A 17 -2.49 3.40 -3.40
C ASN A 17 -2.68 4.11 -4.75
N HIS A 18 -1.74 3.88 -5.65
CA HIS A 18 -1.77 4.41 -7.01
C HIS A 18 -3.07 4.06 -7.74
N LEU A 19 -3.50 2.80 -7.70
CA LEU A 19 -4.68 2.37 -8.44
C LEU A 19 -6.00 2.75 -7.76
N MET A 20 -6.09 2.70 -6.43
CA MET A 20 -7.35 2.84 -5.69
C MET A 20 -7.63 4.29 -5.30
N TYR A 21 -6.63 5.01 -4.80
CA TYR A 21 -6.81 6.36 -4.25
C TYR A 21 -6.38 7.45 -5.22
N ASP A 22 -5.25 7.31 -5.89
CA ASP A 22 -4.76 8.37 -6.80
C ASP A 22 -5.54 8.41 -8.12
N ASN A 23 -5.89 7.22 -8.64
CA ASN A 23 -6.49 7.09 -9.97
C ASN A 23 -7.91 6.50 -9.98
N GLU A 24 -8.43 6.03 -8.85
CA GLU A 24 -9.77 5.43 -8.71
C GLU A 24 -10.07 4.28 -9.71
N LEU A 25 -9.05 3.55 -10.15
CA LEU A 25 -9.15 2.42 -11.09
C LEU A 25 -9.45 1.08 -10.40
N LEU A 26 -8.97 0.90 -9.16
CA LEU A 26 -9.23 -0.29 -8.35
C LEU A 26 -10.42 -0.03 -7.42
N THR A 27 -11.60 -0.50 -7.81
CA THR A 27 -12.86 -0.24 -7.09
C THR A 27 -13.51 -1.54 -6.57
N PRO A 28 -14.35 -1.47 -5.51
CA PRO A 28 -14.69 -0.29 -4.71
C PRO A 28 -13.51 0.23 -3.86
N ILE A 29 -13.49 1.55 -3.61
CA ILE A 29 -12.49 2.17 -2.73
C ILE A 29 -12.68 1.63 -1.30
N PHE A 30 -11.59 1.18 -0.70
CA PHE A 30 -11.58 0.72 0.69
C PHE A 30 -11.68 1.91 1.64
N ASN A 31 -12.44 1.74 2.72
CA ASN A 31 -12.53 2.73 3.79
C ASN A 31 -12.49 1.99 5.13
N LEU A 32 -11.45 2.27 5.92
CA LEU A 32 -11.14 1.58 7.16
C LEU A 32 -12.29 1.69 8.16
N GLU A 33 -12.81 2.89 8.37
CA GLU A 33 -13.92 3.13 9.31
C GLU A 33 -15.13 2.25 8.98
N ASN A 34 -15.60 2.29 7.73
CA ASN A 34 -16.71 1.47 7.27
C ASN A 34 -16.41 -0.03 7.36
N HIS A 35 -15.17 -0.43 7.08
CA HIS A 35 -14.75 -1.82 7.19
C HIS A 35 -14.78 -2.31 8.64
N ILE A 36 -14.20 -1.56 9.58
CA ILE A 36 -14.16 -1.89 11.00
C ILE A 36 -15.55 -1.90 11.62
N LYS A 37 -16.39 -0.90 11.33
CA LYS A 37 -17.81 -0.88 11.75
C LYS A 37 -18.52 -2.16 11.37
N LYS A 38 -18.34 -2.62 10.13
CA LYS A 38 -18.96 -3.84 9.64
C LYS A 38 -18.38 -5.10 10.28
N CYS A 39 -17.05 -5.21 10.35
CA CYS A 39 -16.37 -6.40 10.87
C CYS A 39 -16.58 -6.61 12.37
N ARG A 40 -16.61 -5.51 13.14
CA ARG A 40 -16.76 -5.52 14.60
C ARG A 40 -18.20 -5.22 15.07
N ASN A 41 -19.12 -4.95 14.15
CA ASN A 41 -20.51 -4.57 14.42
C ASN A 41 -20.61 -3.35 15.36
N LEU A 42 -19.93 -2.27 14.99
CA LEU A 42 -19.87 -1.00 15.71
C LEU A 42 -20.69 0.08 15.01
N ASP A 43 -21.18 1.05 15.78
CA ASP A 43 -21.72 2.29 15.25
C ASP A 43 -20.66 3.39 15.05
N ASP A 44 -21.09 4.58 14.59
CA ASP A 44 -20.22 5.72 14.29
C ASP A 44 -19.49 6.24 15.54
N SER A 45 -20.15 6.22 16.70
CA SER A 45 -19.55 6.69 17.96
C SER A 45 -18.50 5.70 18.44
N GLU A 46 -18.82 4.41 18.38
CA GLU A 46 -17.93 3.34 18.85
C GLU A 46 -16.65 3.23 18.01
N VAL A 47 -16.73 3.38 16.68
CA VAL A 47 -15.52 3.38 15.84
C VAL A 47 -14.67 4.63 16.05
N HIS A 48 -15.31 5.78 16.30
CA HIS A 48 -14.59 7.03 16.58
C HIS A 48 -13.81 6.92 17.89
N GLU A 49 -14.44 6.44 18.97
CA GLU A 49 -13.77 6.18 20.24
C GLU A 49 -12.63 5.17 20.11
N LEU A 50 -12.81 4.14 19.26
CA LEU A 50 -11.77 3.16 18.97
C LEU A 50 -10.55 3.80 18.28
N PHE A 51 -10.76 4.67 17.29
CA PHE A 51 -9.68 5.35 16.58
C PHE A 51 -9.00 6.41 17.44
N GLU A 52 -9.67 7.00 18.42
CA GLU A 52 -9.04 7.90 19.41
C GLU A 52 -8.27 7.13 20.51
N SER A 53 -8.42 5.81 20.57
CA SER A 53 -7.68 4.96 21.50
C SER A 53 -6.29 4.56 20.96
N GLU A 54 -5.52 3.82 21.76
CA GLU A 54 -4.22 3.25 21.36
C GLU A 54 -4.33 2.39 20.08
N GLU A 55 -5.49 1.79 19.80
CA GLU A 55 -5.68 1.02 18.56
C GLU A 55 -5.58 1.89 17.29
N GLY A 56 -5.93 3.18 17.37
CA GLY A 56 -5.80 4.12 16.24
C GLY A 56 -4.36 4.44 15.82
N TYR A 57 -3.39 4.09 16.67
CA TYR A 57 -1.96 4.33 16.45
C TYR A 57 -1.21 3.03 16.08
N ALA A 58 -1.94 1.94 15.82
CA ALA A 58 -1.37 0.66 15.41
C ALA A 58 -2.07 0.10 14.16
N PRO A 59 -1.43 -0.81 13.40
CA PRO A 59 -2.04 -1.45 12.24
C PRO A 59 -3.30 -2.24 12.61
N PHE A 60 -4.42 -1.90 11.96
CA PHE A 60 -5.63 -2.70 12.05
C PHE A 60 -5.45 -4.03 11.31
N PRO A 61 -5.54 -5.19 12.00
CA PRO A 61 -5.33 -6.49 11.36
C PRO A 61 -6.36 -6.78 10.26
N GLU A 62 -7.59 -6.27 10.39
CA GLU A 62 -8.64 -6.40 9.37
C GLU A 62 -8.26 -5.69 8.06
N ALA A 63 -7.61 -4.52 8.15
CA ALA A 63 -7.12 -3.78 6.98
C ALA A 63 -5.95 -4.51 6.31
N ILE A 64 -5.00 -4.98 7.12
CA ILE A 64 -3.86 -5.78 6.64
C ILE A 64 -4.36 -7.04 5.91
N GLU A 65 -5.34 -7.74 6.49
CA GLU A 65 -5.93 -8.93 5.86
C GLU A 65 -6.65 -8.57 4.55
N PHE A 66 -7.38 -7.46 4.53
CA PHE A 66 -8.04 -6.98 3.31
C PHE A 66 -7.02 -6.72 2.19
N PHE A 67 -5.99 -5.92 2.43
CA PHE A 67 -5.00 -5.56 1.40
C PHE A 67 -4.10 -6.73 1.01
N LYS A 68 -3.85 -7.69 1.91
CA LYS A 68 -3.20 -8.96 1.51
C LYS A 68 -4.05 -9.76 0.54
N ASN A 69 -5.36 -9.76 0.70
CA ASN A 69 -6.27 -10.61 -0.08
C ASN A 69 -6.88 -9.96 -1.31
N ILE A 70 -6.94 -8.63 -1.39
CA ILE A 70 -7.49 -7.95 -2.57
C ILE A 70 -6.71 -8.35 -3.83
N GLU A 71 -7.44 -8.74 -4.87
CA GLU A 71 -6.88 -9.12 -6.16
C GLU A 71 -6.80 -7.89 -7.07
N ILE A 72 -5.62 -7.68 -7.66
CA ILE A 72 -5.40 -6.59 -8.61
C ILE A 72 -5.45 -7.20 -10.01
N PRO A 73 -6.39 -6.78 -10.88
CA PRO A 73 -6.43 -7.25 -12.26
C PRO A 73 -5.13 -6.89 -13.01
N GLN A 74 -4.50 -7.88 -13.65
CA GLN A 74 -3.22 -7.71 -14.37
C GLN A 74 -3.22 -6.52 -15.35
N HIS A 75 -4.34 -6.28 -16.04
CA HIS A 75 -4.43 -5.18 -17.02
C HIS A 75 -4.32 -3.79 -16.40
N LEU A 76 -4.55 -3.63 -15.09
CA LEU A 76 -4.33 -2.36 -14.40
C LEU A 76 -2.83 -2.12 -14.19
N LEU A 77 -2.06 -3.17 -13.88
CA LEU A 77 -0.60 -3.09 -13.72
C LEU A 77 0.12 -2.71 -15.01
N GLU A 78 -0.45 -3.08 -16.16
CA GLU A 78 0.12 -2.75 -17.46
C GLU A 78 0.09 -1.24 -17.75
N ASN A 79 -0.73 -0.44 -17.06
CA ASN A 79 -0.84 0.99 -17.30
C ASN A 79 -0.01 1.84 -16.33
N ILE A 80 0.64 1.21 -15.35
CA ILE A 80 1.49 1.89 -14.38
C ILE A 80 2.85 2.14 -15.05
N ASP A 81 3.21 3.41 -15.23
CA ASP A 81 4.53 3.83 -15.69
C ASP A 81 5.36 4.54 -14.62
N GLU A 82 4.72 4.99 -13.54
CA GLU A 82 5.34 5.64 -12.39
C GLU A 82 4.62 5.23 -11.09
N ILE A 83 5.40 5.03 -10.03
CA ILE A 83 4.90 4.89 -8.66
C ILE A 83 5.61 5.91 -7.80
N ILE A 84 4.87 6.79 -7.14
CA ILE A 84 5.39 7.75 -6.18
C ILE A 84 4.83 7.37 -4.82
N MET A 85 5.71 6.99 -3.88
CA MET A 85 5.33 6.84 -2.48
C MET A 85 5.56 8.16 -1.74
N ASP A 86 4.59 8.57 -0.93
CA ASP A 86 4.69 9.75 -0.07
C ASP A 86 4.16 9.43 1.33
N GLY A 87 4.76 10.00 2.38
CA GLY A 87 4.32 9.74 3.76
C GLY A 87 2.86 10.12 4.05
N GLY A 88 2.23 10.94 3.19
CA GLY A 88 0.83 11.30 3.22
C GLY A 88 -0.10 10.43 2.36
N ASP A 89 0.39 9.33 1.78
CA ASP A 89 -0.43 8.42 0.97
C ASP A 89 -1.64 7.90 1.76
N GLU A 90 -2.82 7.98 1.13
CA GLU A 90 -4.10 7.67 1.76
C GLU A 90 -4.10 6.24 2.35
N ILE A 91 -3.47 5.28 1.66
CA ILE A 91 -3.45 3.88 2.09
C ILE A 91 -2.90 3.68 3.51
N TYR A 92 -1.99 4.53 3.97
CA TYR A 92 -1.42 4.39 5.31
C TYR A 92 -2.45 4.69 6.39
N SER A 93 -3.24 5.76 6.22
CA SER A 93 -4.37 6.08 7.11
C SER A 93 -5.46 5.01 7.09
N GLN A 94 -5.55 4.27 5.98
CA GLN A 94 -6.47 3.14 5.81
C GLN A 94 -5.98 1.85 6.48
N ILE A 95 -4.78 1.86 7.08
CA ILE A 95 -4.22 0.77 7.89
C ILE A 95 -4.01 1.22 9.33
N ILE A 96 -3.46 2.41 9.54
CA ILE A 96 -3.21 3.06 10.82
C ILE A 96 -3.78 4.49 10.77
N PRO A 97 -4.95 4.76 11.36
CA PRO A 97 -5.62 6.07 11.26
C PRO A 97 -4.73 7.26 11.63
N TRP A 98 -3.88 7.09 12.65
CA TRP A 98 -2.99 8.13 13.16
C TRP A 98 -1.52 7.80 12.99
N TRP A 99 -1.14 7.21 11.85
CA TRP A 99 0.26 6.91 11.56
C TRP A 99 1.13 8.17 11.64
N GLY A 100 2.26 8.07 12.34
CA GLY A 100 3.19 9.18 12.50
C GLY A 100 4.23 9.31 11.38
N GLY A 101 4.30 8.34 10.45
CA GLY A 101 5.27 8.33 9.36
C GLY A 101 6.67 7.84 9.73
N GLU A 102 6.91 7.47 10.99
CA GLU A 102 8.25 7.14 11.52
C GLU A 102 8.42 5.67 11.97
N ASP A 103 7.38 4.86 11.83
CA ASP A 103 7.34 3.47 12.30
C ASP A 103 6.65 2.54 11.29
N TYR A 104 6.72 1.23 11.54
CA TYR A 104 6.12 0.19 10.69
C TYR A 104 6.70 0.08 9.27
N TYR A 105 7.97 0.45 9.07
CA TYR A 105 8.69 0.28 7.80
C TYR A 105 8.72 -1.18 7.33
N GLU A 106 8.63 -2.13 8.26
CA GLU A 106 8.54 -3.53 7.92
C GLU A 106 7.24 -3.90 7.19
N ILE A 107 6.22 -3.05 7.28
CA ILE A 107 4.92 -3.16 6.62
C ILE A 107 4.89 -2.30 5.35
N PHE A 108 5.30 -1.03 5.44
CA PHE A 108 5.11 -0.04 4.37
C PHE A 108 6.28 0.07 3.39
N GLY A 109 7.50 -0.27 3.81
CA GLY A 109 8.68 -0.18 2.97
C GLY A 109 8.73 -1.27 1.90
N ILE A 110 9.22 -0.92 0.70
CA ILE A 110 9.44 -1.88 -0.39
C ILE A 110 10.81 -2.51 -0.21
N LYS A 111 10.86 -3.83 -0.02
CA LYS A 111 12.09 -4.58 0.29
C LYS A 111 12.66 -5.32 -0.91
N SER A 112 11.84 -5.55 -1.94
CA SER A 112 12.20 -6.26 -3.17
C SER A 112 11.70 -5.54 -4.41
N ALA A 113 12.56 -5.47 -5.43
CA ALA A 113 12.20 -4.96 -6.76
C ALA A 113 11.56 -6.03 -7.66
N GLU A 114 11.42 -7.29 -7.22
CA GLU A 114 10.98 -8.39 -8.09
C GLU A 114 9.55 -8.22 -8.61
N ASP A 115 8.64 -7.67 -7.80
CA ASP A 115 7.26 -7.43 -8.21
C ASP A 115 7.14 -6.40 -9.36
N ALA A 116 8.20 -5.62 -9.63
CA ALA A 116 8.27 -4.72 -10.78
C ALA A 116 8.15 -5.46 -12.12
N ASP A 117 8.54 -6.74 -12.18
CA ASP A 117 8.47 -7.55 -13.40
C ASP A 117 7.01 -7.75 -13.88
N MET A 118 6.02 -7.52 -13.01
CA MET A 118 4.60 -7.56 -13.36
C MET A 118 4.12 -6.30 -14.09
N MET A 119 4.88 -5.20 -14.03
CA MET A 119 4.56 -3.88 -14.55
C MET A 119 5.51 -3.52 -15.71
N LYS A 120 5.20 -4.05 -16.90
CA LYS A 120 6.04 -3.91 -18.12
C LYS A 120 6.35 -2.46 -18.54
N ASN A 121 5.57 -1.50 -18.07
CA ASN A 121 5.68 -0.09 -18.45
C ASN A 121 6.25 0.79 -17.33
N LEU A 122 6.53 0.24 -16.15
CA LEU A 122 7.11 0.97 -15.02
C LEU A 122 8.50 1.47 -15.40
N LYS A 123 8.70 2.78 -15.29
CA LYS A 123 9.95 3.47 -15.63
C LYS A 123 10.57 4.17 -14.43
N GLU A 124 9.74 4.62 -13.50
CA GLU A 124 10.17 5.41 -12.35
C GLU A 124 9.49 4.94 -11.07
N ILE A 125 10.25 4.92 -9.98
CA ILE A 125 9.72 4.70 -8.64
C ILE A 125 10.37 5.66 -7.64
N THR A 126 9.54 6.37 -6.87
CA THR A 126 9.98 7.10 -5.68
C THR A 126 9.63 6.29 -4.45
N LEU A 127 10.65 5.94 -3.67
CA LEU A 127 10.51 5.11 -2.47
C LEU A 127 10.39 5.98 -1.22
N LEU A 128 9.48 5.60 -0.33
CA LEU A 128 9.36 6.22 0.99
C LEU A 128 10.41 5.68 1.97
N ASP A 129 10.48 4.35 2.09
CA ASP A 129 11.41 3.66 2.99
C ASP A 129 11.68 2.22 2.49
N SER A 130 12.77 1.62 2.96
CA SER A 130 13.12 0.22 2.78
C SER A 130 14.21 -0.22 3.77
N GLU A 131 14.03 -1.41 4.35
CA GLU A 131 15.08 -2.10 5.12
C GLU A 131 16.20 -2.68 4.22
N ASN A 132 15.97 -2.78 2.91
CA ASN A 132 16.96 -3.20 1.92
C ASN A 132 17.75 -1.98 1.42
N GLU A 133 18.98 -1.82 1.92
CA GLU A 133 19.91 -0.75 1.53
C GLU A 133 20.25 -0.73 0.03
N LEU A 134 20.06 -1.84 -0.69
CA LEU A 134 20.33 -1.97 -2.13
C LEU A 134 19.10 -1.76 -3.00
N ILE A 135 17.93 -1.43 -2.43
CA ILE A 135 16.66 -1.40 -3.16
C ILE A 135 16.70 -0.48 -4.40
N ILE A 136 17.32 0.69 -4.27
CA ILE A 136 17.48 1.65 -5.37
C ILE A 136 18.30 1.04 -6.50
N ASP A 137 19.40 0.35 -6.17
CA ASP A 137 20.25 -0.31 -7.16
C ASP A 137 19.52 -1.50 -7.80
N ASP A 138 18.70 -2.23 -7.05
CA ASP A 138 17.90 -3.36 -7.54
C ASP A 138 16.91 -2.88 -8.62
N PHE A 139 16.18 -1.79 -8.38
CA PHE A 139 15.32 -1.16 -9.40
C PHE A 139 16.12 -0.65 -10.61
N LYS A 140 17.25 0.03 -10.37
CA LYS A 140 18.12 0.52 -11.46
C LYS A 140 18.67 -0.61 -12.33
N ARG A 141 18.98 -1.78 -11.74
CA ARG A 141 19.39 -2.98 -12.50
C ARG A 141 18.27 -3.55 -13.37
N LYS A 142 17.00 -3.33 -13.01
CA LYS A 142 15.84 -3.66 -13.85
C LYS A 142 15.52 -2.57 -14.89
N GLY A 143 16.31 -1.49 -14.94
CA GLY A 143 16.13 -0.39 -15.90
C GLY A 143 15.05 0.61 -15.49
N ILE A 144 14.71 0.64 -14.20
CA ILE A 144 13.74 1.56 -13.59
C ILE A 144 14.53 2.65 -12.85
N GLU A 145 14.23 3.91 -13.15
CA GLU A 145 14.74 5.05 -12.39
C GLU A 145 14.16 4.98 -10.97
N ALA A 146 15.01 5.18 -9.97
CA ALA A 146 14.61 4.99 -8.58
C ALA A 146 15.35 5.96 -7.68
N ASP A 147 14.60 6.66 -6.84
CA ASP A 147 15.09 7.61 -5.85
C ASP A 147 14.23 7.57 -4.57
N TRP A 148 14.68 8.26 -3.53
CA TRP A 148 13.93 8.43 -2.28
C TRP A 148 13.10 9.71 -2.35
N VAL A 149 11.98 9.75 -1.62
CA VAL A 149 11.16 10.96 -1.42
C VAL A 149 11.90 12.06 -0.65
#